data_AF-A0A8H4V0M1-F1
#
_entry.id   AF-A0A8H4V0M1-F1
#
_cell.length_a   1.000
_cell.length_b   1.000
_cell.length_c   1.000
_cell.angle_alpha   90.00
_cell.angle_beta   90.00
_cell.angle_gamma   90.00
#
_symmetry.space_group_name_H-M   'P 1'
#
loop_
_entity.id
_entity.type
_entity.pdbx_description
1 polymer ?
#
loop_
_entity_poly.entity_id
_entity_poly.type
_entity_poly.pdbx_seq_one_letter_code
_entity_poly.pdbx_strand_id
1 'polypeptide(L)'
;MRVFHLSALVAMYGVLSATLAGSQIVVPTIHGFQPTLADWKAARAKADAFVGKLTLDEKIAMVRGNATAGVCSGTIAAIERLDFAGICMEDGPNGVNYNDKVHVFPSGVTVAATWDTELMYQRGLALGAEFRDKGINVMLGISDRLQGL
;
A
#
# COMPACT_ATOMS: atom_id res chain seq x y z
N MET A 1 -48.29 27.79 42.21
CA MET A 1 -46.93 27.80 42.79
C MET A 1 -46.63 26.37 43.24
N ARG A 2 -45.62 25.62 42.78
CA ARG A 2 -44.29 25.99 42.27
C ARG A 2 -43.90 25.05 41.12
N VAL A 3 -43.29 25.66 40.11
CA VAL A 3 -42.60 25.01 38.98
C VAL A 3 -41.27 24.46 39.51
N PHE A 4 -41.00 23.17 39.32
CA PHE A 4 -39.68 22.58 39.55
C PHE A 4 -39.27 21.70 38.36
N HIS A 5 -38.47 22.33 37.51
CA HIS A 5 -37.33 21.85 36.71
C HIS A 5 -37.36 20.48 36.00
N LEU A 6 -37.56 20.57 34.68
CA LEU A 6 -37.35 19.53 33.66
C LEU A 6 -35.87 19.38 33.20
N SER A 7 -34.88 19.75 34.01
CA SER A 7 -33.48 19.87 33.56
C SER A 7 -32.56 18.68 33.85
N ALA A 8 -33.05 17.56 34.38
CA ALA A 8 -32.18 16.45 34.81
C ALA A 8 -31.98 15.32 33.78
N LEU A 9 -32.73 15.28 32.67
CA LEU A 9 -32.67 14.15 31.71
C LEU A 9 -31.74 14.36 30.51
N VAL A 10 -31.24 15.58 30.27
CA VAL A 10 -30.32 15.85 29.14
C VAL A 10 -28.86 15.57 29.50
N ALA A 11 -28.50 15.53 30.79
CA ALA A 11 -27.13 15.31 31.23
C ALA A 11 -26.65 13.85 31.12
N MET A 12 -27.56 12.88 30.98
CA MET A 12 -27.19 11.45 30.97
C MET A 12 -26.98 10.88 29.55
N TYR A 13 -27.41 11.59 28.50
CA TYR A 13 -27.16 11.20 27.10
C TYR A 13 -25.81 11.70 26.55
N GLY A 14 -25.18 12.68 27.20
CA GLY A 14 -23.92 13.30 26.72
C GLY A 14 -22.64 12.55 27.09
N VAL A 15 -22.70 11.55 27.97
CA VAL A 15 -21.50 10.85 28.49
C VAL A 15 -21.30 9.47 27.84
N LEU A 16 -22.26 8.98 27.05
CA LEU A 16 -22.20 7.63 26.45
C LEU A 16 -21.73 7.59 24.99
N SER A 17 -21.09 8.65 24.47
CA SER A 17 -20.55 8.67 23.09
C SER A 17 -19.02 8.83 23.01
N ALA A 18 -18.29 8.75 24.13
CA ALA A 18 -16.86 9.07 24.15
C ALA A 18 -15.88 7.88 24.30
N THR A 19 -16.32 6.62 24.24
CA THR A 19 -15.40 5.46 24.44
C THR A 19 -15.40 4.44 23.31
N LEU A 20 -15.71 4.84 22.07
CA LEU A 20 -15.55 3.98 20.87
C LEU A 20 -14.33 4.34 20.00
N ALA A 21 -13.38 5.11 20.51
CA ALA A 21 -12.15 5.42 19.79
C ALA A 21 -10.94 5.10 20.68
N GLY A 22 -10.51 3.85 20.72
CA GLY A 22 -9.37 3.50 21.57
C GLY A 22 -8.85 2.08 21.56
N SER A 23 -9.32 1.19 20.69
CA SER A 23 -8.54 -0.02 20.36
C SER A 23 -7.94 0.20 18.98
N GLN A 24 -6.88 1.02 18.93
CA GLN A 24 -5.99 0.94 17.79
C GLN A 24 -5.39 -0.47 17.87
N ILE A 25 -5.72 -1.33 16.91
CA ILE A 25 -4.91 -2.51 16.65
C ILE A 25 -3.50 -1.94 16.41
N VAL A 26 -2.62 -2.13 17.39
CA VAL A 26 -1.20 -1.85 17.22
C VAL A 26 -0.70 -2.93 16.28
N VAL A 27 -0.92 -2.72 15.00
CA VAL A 27 -0.04 -3.31 13.99
C VAL A 27 1.33 -2.75 14.38
N PRO A 28 2.33 -3.58 14.70
CA PRO A 28 3.69 -3.08 14.90
C PRO A 28 4.11 -2.46 13.57
N THR A 29 3.85 -1.16 13.47
CA THR A 29 4.34 -0.32 12.41
C THR A 29 5.84 -0.30 12.61
N ILE A 30 6.60 -0.56 11.55
CA ILE A 30 8.01 -0.19 11.54
C ILE A 30 8.06 1.26 12.05
N HIS A 31 8.71 1.45 13.20
CA HIS A 31 8.70 2.72 13.92
C HIS A 31 9.00 3.88 12.96
N GLY A 32 8.06 4.83 12.84
CA GLY A 32 8.37 6.19 12.37
C GLY A 32 8.02 6.57 10.92
N PHE A 33 7.55 5.66 10.05
CA PHE A 33 7.04 6.07 8.74
C PHE A 33 5.52 6.00 8.68
N GLN A 34 4.88 7.15 8.87
CA GLN A 34 3.47 7.37 8.58
C GLN A 34 3.40 8.39 7.45
N PRO A 35 3.31 7.95 6.18
CA PRO A 35 3.26 8.90 5.08
C PRO A 35 1.99 9.74 5.22
N THR A 36 2.18 11.03 5.38
CA THR A 36 1.13 12.03 5.39
C THR A 36 0.75 12.39 3.96
N LEU A 37 -0.43 13.00 3.76
CA LEU A 37 -0.79 13.58 2.46
C LEU A 37 0.24 14.62 1.97
N ALA A 38 0.96 15.27 2.89
CA ALA A 38 2.01 16.22 2.54
C ALA A 38 3.21 15.53 1.85
N ASP A 39 3.57 14.32 2.29
CA ASP A 39 4.67 13.54 1.70
C ASP A 39 4.40 13.18 0.24
N TRP A 40 3.12 13.03 -0.13
CA TRP A 40 2.71 12.72 -1.50
C TRP A 40 2.51 13.94 -2.40
N LYS A 41 2.62 15.17 -1.89
CA LYS A 41 2.27 16.39 -2.65
C LYS A 41 3.03 16.49 -3.98
N ALA A 42 4.34 16.24 -3.97
CA ALA A 42 5.17 16.33 -5.17
C ALA A 42 4.84 15.21 -6.18
N ALA A 43 4.61 13.98 -5.70
CA ALA A 43 4.20 12.86 -6.54
C ALA A 43 2.82 13.11 -7.17
N ARG A 44 1.88 13.65 -6.38
CA ARG A 44 0.54 14.00 -6.84
C ARG A 44 0.56 15.05 -7.95
N ALA A 45 1.36 16.10 -7.80
CA ALA A 45 1.50 17.13 -8.84
C ALA A 45 2.02 16.55 -10.17
N LYS A 46 2.98 15.62 -10.13
CA LYS A 46 3.47 14.91 -11.32
C LYS A 46 2.40 14.02 -11.94
N ALA A 47 1.67 13.28 -11.10
CA ALA A 47 0.58 12.41 -11.55
C ALA A 47 -0.55 13.21 -12.21
N ASP A 48 -0.98 14.33 -11.61
CA ASP A 48 -2.02 15.19 -12.18
C ASP A 48 -1.58 15.79 -13.53
N ALA A 49 -0.32 16.21 -13.65
CA ALA A 49 0.24 16.71 -14.91
C ALA A 49 0.33 15.62 -16.01
N PHE A 50 0.59 14.37 -15.64
CA PHE A 50 0.60 13.25 -16.58
C PHE A 50 -0.81 12.83 -16.98
N VAL A 51 -1.70 12.62 -16.00
CA VAL A 51 -3.10 12.20 -16.21
C VAL A 51 -3.89 13.24 -16.99
N GLY A 52 -3.56 14.53 -16.83
CA GLY A 52 -4.15 15.62 -17.61
C GLY A 52 -3.88 15.54 -19.12
N LYS A 53 -2.84 14.79 -19.55
CA LYS A 53 -2.51 14.58 -20.96
C LYS A 53 -3.21 13.35 -21.57
N LEU A 54 -3.85 12.51 -20.75
CA LEU A 54 -4.42 11.23 -21.19
C LEU A 54 -5.79 11.41 -21.84
N THR A 55 -6.02 10.66 -22.91
CA THR A 55 -7.36 10.45 -23.47
C THR A 55 -8.20 9.57 -22.53
N LEU A 56 -9.51 9.49 -22.78
CA LEU A 56 -10.37 8.59 -21.99
C LEU A 56 -9.94 7.13 -22.14
N ASP A 57 -9.62 6.69 -23.35
CA ASP A 57 -9.20 5.31 -23.62
C ASP A 57 -7.88 4.97 -22.94
N GLU A 58 -6.93 5.91 -22.91
CA GLU A 58 -5.66 5.75 -22.19
C GLU A 58 -5.87 5.70 -20.67
N LYS A 59 -6.81 6.48 -20.11
CA LYS A 59 -7.20 6.39 -18.69
C LYS A 59 -7.82 5.03 -18.37
N ILE A 60 -8.69 4.53 -19.25
CA ILE A 60 -9.29 3.18 -19.10
C ILE A 60 -8.18 2.12 -19.16
N ALA A 61 -7.22 2.27 -20.06
CA ALA A 61 -6.07 1.37 -20.16
C ALA A 61 -5.21 1.35 -18.89
N MET A 62 -5.08 2.48 -18.19
CA MET A 62 -4.33 2.54 -16.93
C MET A 62 -4.98 1.81 -15.76
N VAL A 63 -6.31 1.63 -15.76
CA VAL A 63 -7.05 1.02 -14.64
C VAL A 63 -7.48 -0.41 -14.90
N ARG A 64 -7.07 -0.99 -16.03
CA ARG A 64 -7.35 -2.40 -16.38
C ARG A 64 -6.05 -3.17 -16.54
N GLY A 65 -6.03 -4.40 -16.05
CA GLY A 65 -4.97 -5.34 -16.36
C GLY A 65 -4.97 -5.70 -17.85
N ASN A 66 -3.79 -5.87 -18.43
CA ASN A 66 -3.61 -6.38 -19.77
C ASN A 66 -2.71 -7.63 -19.76
N ALA A 67 -3.34 -8.80 -19.82
CA ALA A 67 -2.66 -10.09 -19.76
C ALA A 67 -1.78 -10.40 -20.99
N THR A 68 -1.87 -9.62 -22.08
CA THR A 68 -1.06 -9.82 -23.29
C THR A 68 0.05 -8.80 -23.44
N ALA A 69 0.13 -7.79 -22.56
CA ALA A 69 1.06 -6.67 -22.70
C ALA A 69 2.41 -6.87 -21.99
N GLY A 70 2.67 -8.03 -21.38
CA GLY A 70 3.90 -8.23 -20.63
C GLY A 70 4.10 -9.66 -20.15
N VAL A 71 5.25 -9.88 -19.53
CA VAL A 71 5.64 -11.17 -18.92
C VAL A 71 5.35 -11.22 -17.41
N CYS A 72 4.86 -10.12 -16.84
CA CYS A 72 4.64 -9.99 -15.41
C CYS A 72 3.27 -10.52 -14.99
N SER A 73 3.12 -11.02 -13.76
CA SER A 73 1.84 -11.48 -13.18
C SER A 73 0.69 -10.48 -13.42
N GLY A 74 0.97 -9.17 -13.33
CA GLY A 74 0.06 -8.10 -13.70
C GLY A 74 0.76 -7.04 -14.55
N THR A 75 0.07 -6.54 -15.58
CA THR A 75 0.63 -5.50 -16.47
C THR A 75 -0.41 -4.42 -16.77
N ILE A 76 0.01 -3.15 -16.67
CA ILE A 76 -0.68 -2.01 -17.28
C ILE A 76 0.02 -1.70 -18.59
N ALA A 77 -0.77 -1.58 -19.66
CA ALA A 77 -0.25 -1.38 -21.01
C ALA A 77 0.52 -0.05 -21.16
N ALA A 78 1.48 -0.05 -22.08
CA ALA A 78 2.21 1.14 -22.47
C ALA A 78 1.31 2.19 -23.14
N ILE A 79 1.72 3.46 -23.05
CA ILE A 79 1.09 4.59 -23.73
C ILE A 79 2.20 5.28 -24.52
N GLU A 80 2.46 4.77 -25.74
CA GLU A 80 3.59 5.18 -26.59
C GLU A 80 3.58 6.68 -26.91
N ARG A 81 2.39 7.27 -27.11
CA ARG A 81 2.23 8.70 -27.39
C ARG A 81 2.82 9.60 -26.30
N LEU A 82 2.85 9.13 -25.06
CA LEU A 82 3.39 9.86 -23.91
C LEU A 82 4.69 9.27 -23.37
N ASP A 83 5.34 8.36 -24.13
CA ASP A 83 6.57 7.68 -23.72
C ASP A 83 6.44 6.97 -22.36
N PHE A 84 5.29 6.36 -22.12
CA PHE A 84 5.03 5.58 -20.91
C PHE A 84 5.16 4.10 -21.22
N ALA A 85 6.18 3.45 -20.66
CA ALA A 85 6.50 2.05 -20.92
C ALA A 85 5.49 1.04 -20.34
N GLY A 86 4.53 1.49 -19.53
CA GLY A 86 3.62 0.61 -18.80
C GLY A 86 4.04 0.42 -17.35
N ILE A 87 3.31 -0.45 -16.64
CA ILE A 87 3.64 -0.87 -15.27
C ILE A 87 3.64 -2.40 -15.23
N CYS A 88 4.77 -2.97 -14.82
CA CYS A 88 4.93 -4.37 -14.49
C CYS A 88 4.73 -4.59 -12.99
N MET A 89 3.86 -5.53 -12.65
CA MET A 89 3.53 -5.97 -11.29
C MET A 89 3.85 -7.45 -11.20
N GLU A 90 4.72 -7.86 -10.28
CA GLU A 90 5.21 -9.24 -10.21
C GLU A 90 5.20 -9.76 -8.77
N ASP A 91 4.95 -11.05 -8.63
CA ASP A 91 5.07 -11.76 -7.36
C ASP A 91 6.56 -11.97 -7.01
N GLY A 92 6.94 -12.22 -5.76
CA GLY A 92 6.11 -12.21 -4.57
C GLY A 92 6.92 -11.98 -3.30
N PRO A 93 6.36 -12.30 -2.12
CA PRO A 93 6.84 -11.79 -0.84
C PRO A 93 8.25 -12.26 -0.42
N ASN A 94 8.82 -13.28 -1.06
CA ASN A 94 10.14 -13.84 -0.74
C ASN A 94 11.11 -13.91 -1.94
N GLY A 95 10.82 -13.24 -3.04
CA GLY A 95 11.68 -13.19 -4.22
C GLY A 95 10.87 -12.92 -5.48
N VAL A 96 11.55 -12.57 -6.58
CA VAL A 96 10.90 -12.36 -7.87
C VAL A 96 10.49 -13.72 -8.46
N ASN A 97 9.19 -13.90 -8.70
CA ASN A 97 8.62 -15.15 -9.17
C ASN A 97 8.89 -15.36 -10.68
N TYR A 98 8.84 -16.61 -11.14
CA TYR A 98 9.01 -17.00 -12.56
C TYR A 98 10.24 -16.42 -13.28
N ASN A 99 11.32 -16.10 -12.55
CA ASN A 99 12.53 -15.49 -13.08
C ASN A 99 13.76 -16.34 -12.78
N ASP A 100 14.78 -16.24 -13.63
CA ASP A 100 16.09 -16.85 -13.42
C ASP A 100 17.03 -15.90 -12.66
N LYS A 101 18.07 -16.45 -12.00
CA LYS A 101 19.13 -15.66 -11.33
C LYS A 101 18.59 -14.66 -10.30
N VAL A 102 17.65 -15.12 -9.48
CA VAL A 102 17.03 -14.37 -8.37
C VAL A 102 17.37 -15.05 -7.05
N HIS A 103 17.34 -14.30 -5.95
CA HIS A 103 17.49 -14.89 -4.63
C HIS A 103 16.11 -15.25 -4.06
N VAL A 104 16.08 -16.36 -3.31
CA VAL A 104 14.90 -16.75 -2.53
C VAL A 104 15.17 -16.43 -1.07
N PHE A 105 14.54 -15.38 -0.59
CA PHE A 105 14.69 -14.89 0.78
C PHE A 105 13.91 -15.75 1.78
N PRO A 106 14.26 -15.71 3.08
CA PRO A 106 13.45 -16.33 4.12
C PRO A 106 11.99 -15.85 4.07
N SER A 107 11.05 -16.73 4.39
CA SER A 107 9.63 -16.40 4.44
C SER A 107 9.32 -15.31 5.47
N GLY A 108 8.20 -14.61 5.32
CA GLY A 108 7.79 -13.57 6.29
C GLY A 108 7.73 -14.08 7.73
N VAL A 109 7.26 -15.31 7.97
CA VAL A 109 7.21 -15.89 9.32
C VAL A 109 8.60 -16.21 9.87
N THR A 110 9.54 -16.65 9.03
CA THR A 110 10.93 -16.88 9.44
C THR A 110 11.60 -15.57 9.85
N VAL A 111 11.34 -14.50 9.10
CA VAL A 111 11.88 -13.16 9.41
C VAL A 111 11.22 -12.61 10.66
N ALA A 112 9.91 -12.77 10.83
CA ALA A 112 9.20 -12.37 12.04
C ALA A 112 9.75 -13.09 13.29
N ALA A 113 10.11 -14.37 13.17
CA ALA A 113 10.70 -15.14 14.26
C ALA A 113 12.10 -14.66 14.70
N THR A 114 12.76 -13.80 13.93
CA THR A 114 14.02 -13.17 14.37
C THR A 114 13.80 -12.09 15.42
N TRP A 115 12.61 -11.48 15.46
CA TRP A 115 12.30 -10.28 16.25
C TRP A 115 13.27 -9.11 16.00
N ASP A 116 13.95 -9.12 14.86
CA ASP A 116 14.97 -8.14 14.50
C ASP A 116 14.47 -7.25 13.35
N THR A 117 14.15 -6.01 13.68
CA THR A 117 13.66 -5.01 12.74
C THR A 117 14.71 -4.57 11.72
N GLU A 118 15.99 -4.66 12.06
CA GLU A 118 17.07 -4.36 11.12
C GLU A 118 17.17 -5.46 10.07
N LEU A 119 17.10 -6.73 10.47
CA LEU A 119 17.05 -7.84 9.51
C LEU A 119 15.81 -7.78 8.61
N MET A 120 14.65 -7.36 9.14
CA MET A 120 13.46 -7.10 8.33
C MET A 120 13.70 -6.02 7.27
N TYR A 121 14.32 -4.90 7.66
CA TYR A 121 14.63 -3.80 6.75
C TYR A 121 15.64 -4.22 5.67
N GLN A 122 16.74 -4.87 6.05
CA GLN A 122 17.78 -5.33 5.12
C GLN A 122 17.22 -6.32 4.10
N ARG A 123 16.34 -7.22 4.53
CA ARG A 123 15.62 -8.10 3.61
C ARG A 123 14.75 -7.32 2.62
N GLY A 124 13.99 -6.34 3.10
CA GLY A 124 13.15 -5.50 2.26
C GLY A 124 13.95 -4.71 1.23
N LEU A 125 15.11 -4.17 1.65
CA LEU A 125 16.04 -3.45 0.78
C LEU A 125 16.61 -4.35 -0.33
N ALA A 126 17.04 -5.56 0.03
CA ALA A 126 17.56 -6.53 -0.93
C ALA A 126 16.49 -7.00 -1.94
N LEU A 127 15.27 -7.28 -1.46
CA LEU A 127 14.13 -7.58 -2.33
C LEU A 127 13.86 -6.42 -3.30
N GLY A 128 13.72 -5.20 -2.79
CA GLY A 128 13.46 -4.03 -3.63
C GLY A 128 14.53 -3.79 -4.70
N ALA A 129 15.80 -4.08 -4.37
CA ALA A 129 16.90 -4.01 -5.34
C ALA A 129 16.72 -5.03 -6.47
N GLU A 130 16.43 -6.29 -6.17
CA GLU A 130 16.22 -7.31 -7.19
C GLU A 130 15.00 -7.03 -8.08
N PHE A 131 13.88 -6.61 -7.48
CA PHE A 131 12.69 -6.24 -8.24
C PHE A 131 12.98 -5.08 -9.20
N ARG A 132 13.69 -4.05 -8.73
CA ARG A 132 14.10 -2.91 -9.56
C ARG A 132 15.04 -3.34 -10.68
N ASP A 133 16.03 -4.18 -10.38
CA ASP A 133 17.03 -4.61 -11.36
C ASP A 133 16.41 -5.53 -12.44
N LYS A 134 15.32 -6.22 -12.11
CA LYS A 134 14.47 -6.96 -13.07
C LYS A 134 13.49 -6.07 -13.85
N GLY A 135 13.46 -4.76 -13.60
CA GLY A 135 12.57 -3.81 -14.29
C GLY A 135 11.11 -3.84 -13.80
N ILE A 136 10.86 -4.42 -12.64
CA ILE A 136 9.50 -4.50 -12.07
C ILE A 136 9.18 -3.19 -11.34
N ASN A 137 8.00 -2.64 -11.61
CA ASN A 137 7.57 -1.38 -11.01
C ASN A 137 6.90 -1.58 -9.65
N VAL A 138 6.16 -2.69 -9.50
CA VAL A 138 5.41 -3.01 -8.27
C VAL A 138 5.70 -4.44 -7.86
N MET A 139 6.33 -4.60 -6.70
CA MET A 139 6.42 -5.89 -6.02
C MET A 139 5.08 -6.20 -5.36
N LEU A 140 4.47 -7.33 -5.70
CA LEU A 140 3.31 -7.90 -5.00
C LEU A 140 3.79 -8.58 -3.71
N GLY A 141 4.36 -7.74 -2.83
CA GLY A 141 4.99 -8.14 -1.60
C GLY A 141 4.05 -8.02 -0.41
N ILE A 142 4.57 -8.49 0.73
CA ILE A 142 3.93 -8.57 2.05
C ILE A 142 2.63 -9.38 2.07
N SER A 143 2.51 -10.28 3.03
CA SER A 143 1.28 -11.00 3.29
C SER A 143 0.81 -10.63 4.69
N ASP A 144 0.21 -9.45 4.79
CA ASP A 144 -0.41 -8.99 6.02
C ASP A 144 -1.89 -9.44 6.04
N ARG A 145 -2.16 -10.56 6.72
CA ARG A 145 -3.54 -10.92 7.04
C ARG A 145 -4.01 -10.03 8.20
N LEU A 146 -4.32 -8.76 7.92
CA LEU A 146 -4.94 -7.85 8.88
C LEU A 146 -6.47 -7.77 8.76
N GLN A 147 -7.09 -8.61 7.92
CA GLN A 147 -8.55 -8.73 7.89
C GLN A 147 -9.00 -9.73 8.98
N GLY A 148 -9.38 -9.24 10.17
CA GLY A 148 -10.22 -10.00 11.10
C GLY A 148 -9.80 -10.10 12.58
N LEU A 149 -9.22 -9.06 13.17
CA LEU A 149 -9.32 -8.81 14.62
C LEU A 149 -9.98 -7.45 14.85
#